data_AF-M1B9M6-F1
#
_entry.id   AF-M1B9M6-F1
#
_cell.length_a   1.000
_cell.length_b   1.000
_cell.length_c   1.000
_cell.angle_alpha   90.00
_cell.angle_beta   90.00
_cell.angle_gamma   90.00
#
_symmetry.space_group_name_H-M   'P 1'
#
loop_
_entity.id
_entity.type
_entity.pdbx_description
1 polymer ?
#
loop_
_entity_poly.entity_id
_entity_poly.type
_entity_poly.pdbx_seq_one_letter_code
_entity_poly.pdbx_strand_id
1 'polypeptide(L)'
;MIPQLKSLPCSHFQHVCNGPTLLQLAVLFSSFGFMSVGAGFVRPCSIIFGADQLENRKNKRILERYFNWYYVSTGISTILAVTLIVYIQDSYGWKVGFGVPCYPHVFVCLNVPNRLSSLYQSES
;
A
#
# COMPACT_ATOMS: atom_id res chain seq x y z
N MET A 1 -9.94 1.57 -16.72
CA MET A 1 -11.09 2.15 -15.97
C MET A 1 -12.36 1.86 -16.74
N ILE A 2 -13.37 1.27 -16.09
CA ILE A 2 -14.67 1.02 -16.72
C ILE A 2 -15.46 2.34 -16.67
N PRO A 3 -15.84 2.94 -17.81
CA PRO A 3 -16.48 4.26 -17.85
C PRO A 3 -17.83 4.32 -17.12
N GLN A 4 -18.44 3.17 -16.84
CA GLN A 4 -19.72 3.03 -16.13
C GLN A 4 -19.66 3.23 -14.61
N LEU A 5 -18.46 3.27 -14.00
CA LEU A 5 -18.31 3.47 -12.55
C LEU A 5 -18.04 4.93 -12.15
N LYS A 6 -17.91 5.84 -13.11
CA LYS A 6 -17.79 7.27 -12.81
C LYS A 6 -19.20 7.84 -12.65
N SER A 7 -19.47 8.49 -11.52
CA SER A 7 -20.66 9.35 -11.39
C SER A 7 -20.58 10.46 -12.44
N LEU A 8 -21.66 10.72 -13.18
CA LEU A 8 -21.69 11.76 -14.19
C LEU A 8 -21.26 13.11 -13.56
N PRO A 9 -20.39 13.89 -14.22
CA PRO A 9 -20.03 15.21 -13.71
C PRO A 9 -21.27 16.10 -13.72
N CYS A 10 -21.70 16.58 -12.55
CA CYS A 10 -22.75 17.59 -12.49
C CYS A 10 -22.20 18.91 -12.99
N SER A 11 -22.78 19.40 -14.08
CA SER A 11 -22.47 20.72 -14.63
C SER A 11 -23.02 21.78 -13.68
N HIS A 12 -22.29 22.90 -13.57
CA HIS A 12 -22.61 24.04 -12.71
C HIS A 12 -24.00 24.68 -12.99
N PHE A 13 -24.68 24.25 -14.06
CA PHE A 13 -25.99 24.74 -14.50
C PHE A 13 -27.17 23.82 -14.16
N GLN A 14 -26.94 22.68 -13.50
CA GLN A 14 -28.01 21.73 -13.19
C GLN A 14 -28.29 21.70 -11.68
N HIS A 15 -29.41 22.29 -11.27
CA HIS A 15 -29.86 22.40 -9.87
C HIS A 15 -30.29 21.06 -9.23
N VAL A 16 -30.35 19.98 -10.02
CA VAL A 16 -30.68 18.61 -9.58
C VAL A 16 -29.61 17.65 -10.07
N CYS A 17 -28.78 17.19 -9.14
CA CYS A 17 -27.71 16.22 -9.36
C CYS A 17 -28.20 14.86 -8.84
N ASN A 18 -28.31 13.86 -9.73
CA ASN A 18 -28.61 12.49 -9.30
C ASN A 18 -27.39 11.93 -8.56
N GLY A 19 -27.57 11.56 -7.30
CA GLY A 19 -26.51 10.97 -6.46
C GLY A 19 -25.94 9.68 -7.04
N PRO A 20 -24.80 9.20 -6.50
CA PRO A 20 -24.17 7.96 -6.94
C PRO A 20 -25.12 6.76 -6.79
N THR A 21 -25.06 5.83 -7.74
CA THR A 21 -25.89 4.61 -7.68
C THR A 21 -25.40 3.67 -6.59
N LEU A 22 -26.31 2.90 -5.98
CA LEU A 22 -25.99 1.95 -4.90
C LEU A 22 -24.91 0.94 -5.32
N LEU A 23 -24.90 0.53 -6.59
CA LEU A 23 -23.92 -0.39 -7.14
C LEU A 23 -22.52 0.23 -7.27
N GLN A 24 -22.41 1.52 -7.65
CA GLN A 24 -21.14 2.24 -7.67
C GLN A 24 -20.55 2.35 -6.26
N LEU A 25 -21.39 2.64 -5.27
CA LEU A 25 -20.99 2.75 -3.88
C LEU A 25 -20.55 1.40 -3.30
N ALA A 26 -21.28 0.31 -3.60
CA ALA A 26 -20.96 -1.04 -3.14
C ALA A 26 -19.61 -1.53 -3.66
N VAL A 27 -19.31 -1.31 -4.95
CA VAL A 27 -18.01 -1.69 -5.54
C VAL A 27 -16.86 -0.86 -4.93
N LEU A 28 -17.10 0.42 -4.67
CA LEU A 28 -16.11 1.29 -4.05
C LEU A 28 -15.79 0.85 -2.61
N PHE A 29 -16.80 0.59 -1.78
CA PHE A 29 -16.58 0.09 -0.42
C PHE A 29 -15.96 -1.31 -0.37
N SER A 30 -16.37 -2.21 -1.28
CA SER A 30 -15.77 -3.54 -1.37
C SER A 30 -14.27 -3.46 -1.69
N SER A 31 -13.90 -2.68 -2.72
CA SER A 31 -12.49 -2.53 -3.10
C SER A 31 -11.65 -1.84 -2.02
N PHE A 32 -12.19 -0.83 -1.33
CA PHE A 32 -11.53 -0.19 -0.19
C PHE A 32 -11.36 -1.17 0.99
N GLY A 33 -12.37 -2.00 1.24
CA GLY A 33 -12.32 -3.06 2.26
C GLY A 33 -11.18 -4.05 2.00
N PHE A 34 -11.09 -4.60 0.79
CA PHE A 34 -10.00 -5.50 0.41
C PHE A 34 -8.62 -4.83 0.51
N MET A 35 -8.51 -3.57 0.10
CA MET A 35 -7.25 -2.82 0.19
C MET A 35 -6.82 -2.61 1.66
N SER A 36 -7.76 -2.27 2.54
CA SER A 36 -7.49 -2.11 3.98
C SER A 36 -7.04 -3.42 4.63
N VAL A 37 -7.70 -4.53 4.30
CA VAL A 37 -7.35 -5.86 4.82
C VAL A 37 -5.94 -6.26 4.37
N GLY A 38 -5.62 -6.10 3.08
CA GLY A 38 -4.30 -6.39 2.55
C GLY A 38 -3.19 -5.54 3.18
N ALA A 39 -3.41 -4.22 3.29
CA ALA A 39 -2.45 -3.30 3.89
C ALA A 39 -2.20 -3.56 5.38
N GLY A 40 -3.23 -4.01 6.11
CA GLY A 40 -3.13 -4.36 7.53
C GLY A 40 -2.37 -5.65 7.81
N PHE A 41 -2.41 -6.63 6.89
CA PHE A 41 -1.83 -7.95 7.11
C PHE A 41 -0.31 -8.03 6.82
N VAL A 42 0.19 -7.29 5.83
CA VAL A 42 1.60 -7.37 5.41
C VAL A 42 2.57 -6.91 6.51
N ARG A 43 2.20 -5.88 7.26
CA ARG A 43 3.05 -5.25 8.29
C ARG A 43 3.37 -6.19 9.47
N PRO A 44 2.40 -6.80 10.17
CA PRO A 44 2.68 -7.64 11.33
C PRO A 44 3.51 -8.88 11.00
N CYS A 45 3.29 -9.53 9.86
CA CYS A 45 4.06 -10.73 9.46
C CYS A 45 5.55 -10.44 9.33
N SER A 46 5.91 -9.28 8.77
CA SER A 46 7.32 -8.89 8.61
C SER A 46 8.03 -8.60 9.94
N ILE A 47 7.31 -8.02 10.91
CA ILE A 47 7.86 -7.66 12.22
C ILE A 47 8.13 -8.92 13.04
N ILE A 48 7.19 -9.86 13.07
CA ILE A 48 7.32 -11.10 13.86
C ILE A 48 8.48 -11.95 13.33
N PHE A 49 8.62 -12.07 12.00
CA PHE A 49 9.76 -12.75 11.40
C PHE A 49 11.09 -12.06 11.72
N GLY A 50 11.14 -10.72 11.66
CA GLY A 50 12.33 -9.95 12.05
C GLY A 50 12.68 -10.13 13.52
N ALA A 51 11.68 -10.16 14.40
CA ALA A 51 11.85 -10.40 15.83
C ALA A 51 12.38 -11.81 16.10
N ASP A 52 11.86 -12.84 15.43
CA ASP A 52 12.30 -14.24 15.56
C ASP A 52 13.78 -14.41 15.18
N GLN A 53 14.23 -13.76 14.11
CA GLN A 53 15.64 -13.79 13.71
C GLN A 53 16.57 -13.09 14.72
N LEU A 54 16.10 -12.04 15.38
CA LEU A 54 16.88 -11.29 16.37
C LEU A 54 16.84 -11.94 17.77
N GLU A 55 15.75 -12.62 18.13
CA GLU A 55 15.59 -13.34 19.39
C GLU A 55 16.58 -14.51 19.49
N ASN A 56 16.83 -15.21 18.38
CA ASN A 56 17.83 -16.28 18.29
C ASN A 56 19.26 -15.82 18.67
N ARG A 57 19.57 -14.52 18.59
CA ARG A 57 20.86 -13.93 19.00
C ARG A 57 20.92 -13.53 20.48
N LYS A 58 19.87 -13.78 21.28
CA LYS A 58 19.73 -13.50 22.74
C LYS A 58 20.08 -12.07 23.20
N ASN A 59 20.12 -11.10 22.29
CA ASN A 59 20.54 -9.73 22.59
C ASN A 59 19.35 -8.79 22.74
N LYS A 60 18.80 -8.69 23.96
CA LYS A 60 17.62 -7.86 24.28
C LYS A 60 17.79 -6.39 23.86
N ARG A 61 18.99 -5.80 24.04
CA ARG A 61 19.28 -4.41 23.63
C ARG A 61 19.19 -4.17 22.12
N ILE A 62 19.49 -5.19 21.30
CA ILE A 62 19.41 -5.08 19.84
C ILE A 62 17.94 -5.13 19.41
N LEU A 63 17.15 -5.98 20.05
CA LEU A 63 15.72 -6.10 19.81
C LEU A 63 14.97 -4.80 20.17
N GLU A 64 15.27 -4.18 21.32
CA GLU A 64 14.67 -2.89 21.71
C GLU A 64 15.02 -1.76 20.72
N ARG A 65 16.28 -1.70 20.27
CA ARG A 65 16.72 -0.71 19.27
C ARG A 65 16.05 -0.94 17.92
N TYR A 66 15.85 -2.21 17.53
CA TYR A 66 15.16 -2.58 16.30
C TYR A 66 13.72 -2.05 16.31
N PHE A 67 12.95 -2.32 17.38
CA PHE A 67 11.59 -1.80 17.50
C PHE A 67 11.56 -0.27 17.51
N ASN A 68 12.42 0.38 18.29
CA ASN A 68 12.49 1.84 18.33
C ASN A 68 12.76 2.44 16.95
N TRP A 69 13.76 1.95 16.23
CA TRP A 69 14.10 2.42 14.89
C TRP A 69 12.99 2.12 13.87
N TYR A 70 12.33 0.97 13.99
CA TYR A 70 11.19 0.59 13.17
C TYR A 70 10.03 1.59 13.29
N TYR A 71 9.67 1.99 14.52
CA TYR A 71 8.61 2.98 14.74
C TYR A 71 8.98 4.37 14.23
N VAL A 72 10.23 4.80 14.43
CA VAL A 72 10.74 6.08 13.92
C VAL A 72 10.68 6.12 12.39
N SER A 73 11.20 5.08 11.72
CA SER A 73 11.18 4.96 10.26
C SER A 73 9.75 4.93 9.70
N THR A 74 8.87 4.17 10.34
CA THR A 74 7.45 4.08 9.95
C THR A 74 6.73 5.42 10.11
N GLY A 75 7.02 6.17 11.17
CA GLY A 75 6.49 7.52 11.38
C GLY A 75 6.88 8.48 10.26
N ILE A 76 8.18 8.54 9.93
CA ILE A 76 8.72 9.39 8.86
C ILE A 76 8.11 9.00 7.51
N SER A 77 8.06 7.70 7.21
CA SER A 77 7.45 7.17 5.99
C SER A 77 5.97 7.56 5.87
N THR A 78 5.20 7.51 6.96
CA THR A 78 3.79 7.88 6.96
C THR A 78 3.59 9.37 6.68
N ILE A 79 4.41 10.25 7.30
CA ILE A 79 4.36 11.70 7.06
C ILE A 79 4.67 12.00 5.59
N LEU A 80 5.73 11.40 5.05
CA LEU A 80 6.10 11.56 3.64
C LEU A 80 5.01 11.02 2.70
N ALA A 81 4.45 9.85 2.99
CA ALA A 81 3.41 9.23 2.17
C ALA A 81 2.15 10.11 2.10
N VAL A 82 1.64 10.57 3.25
CA VAL A 82 0.44 11.44 3.27
C VAL A 82 0.72 12.75 2.53
N THR A 83 1.91 13.34 2.70
CA THR A 83 2.27 14.59 2.03
C THR A 83 2.39 14.43 0.51
N LEU A 84 3.12 13.42 0.04
CA LEU A 84 3.35 13.17 -1.38
C LEU A 84 2.09 12.69 -2.11
N ILE A 85 1.32 11.80 -1.49
CA ILE A 85 0.09 11.26 -2.09
C ILE A 85 -0.95 12.37 -2.26
N VAL A 86 -1.14 13.23 -1.26
CA VAL A 86 -2.07 14.37 -1.35
C VAL A 86 -1.62 15.34 -2.44
N TYR A 87 -0.32 15.65 -2.52
CA TYR A 87 0.22 16.53 -3.57
C TYR A 87 -0.04 15.98 -4.99
N ILE A 88 0.19 14.67 -5.19
CA ILE A 88 -0.03 14.02 -6.49
C ILE A 88 -1.52 13.92 -6.83
N GLN A 89 -2.37 13.60 -5.85
CA GLN A 89 -3.82 13.51 -6.04
C GLN A 89 -4.43 14.87 -6.41
N ASP A 90 -3.95 15.95 -5.81
CA ASP A 90 -4.42 17.31 -6.07
C ASP A 90 -3.96 17.82 -7.45
N SER A 91 -2.68 17.57 -7.82
CA SER A 91 -2.10 18.11 -9.06
C SER A 91 -2.40 17.27 -10.32
N TYR A 92 -2.42 15.93 -10.21
CA TYR A 92 -2.54 15.01 -11.35
C TYR A 92 -3.79 14.13 -11.32
N GLY A 93 -4.62 14.31 -10.29
CA GLY A 93 -5.85 13.56 -10.08
C GLY A 93 -5.62 12.13 -9.56
N TRP A 94 -6.71 11.54 -9.05
CA TRP A 94 -6.75 10.21 -8.44
C TRP A 94 -6.22 9.07 -9.33
N LYS A 95 -6.20 9.25 -10.66
CA LYS A 95 -5.71 8.24 -11.61
C LYS A 95 -4.21 7.98 -11.48
N VAL A 96 -3.42 9.05 -11.34
CA VAL A 96 -1.96 8.96 -11.26
C VAL A 96 -1.55 8.57 -9.84
N GLY A 97 -2.25 9.08 -8.83
CA GLY A 97 -1.99 8.77 -7.41
C GLY A 97 -2.03 7.27 -7.06
N PHE A 98 -2.95 6.50 -7.65
CA PHE A 98 -3.02 5.04 -7.44
C PHE A 98 -2.08 4.22 -8.35
N GLY A 99 -1.56 4.80 -9.43
CA GLY A 99 -0.65 4.09 -10.34
C GLY A 99 0.79 4.01 -9.83
N VAL A 100 1.24 5.06 -9.12
CA VAL A 100 2.62 5.18 -8.60
C VAL A 100 3.01 4.05 -7.64
N PRO A 101 2.16 3.63 -6.67
CA PRO A 101 2.51 2.54 -5.75
C PRO A 101 2.54 1.14 -6.39
N CYS A 102 1.84 0.93 -7.51
CA CYS A 102 1.72 -0.39 -8.13
C CYS A 102 2.99 -0.83 -8.89
N TYR A 103 3.66 0.11 -9.56
CA TYR A 103 4.82 -0.22 -10.41
C TYR A 103 5.99 -0.88 -9.66
N PRO A 104 6.44 -0.35 -8.49
CA PRO A 104 7.53 -0.96 -7.73
C PRO A 104 7.15 -2.34 -7.18
N HIS A 105 5.91 -2.51 -6.72
CA HIS A 105 5.44 -3.75 -6.10
C HIS A 105 5.38 -4.89 -7.12
N VAL A 106 4.91 -4.61 -8.34
CA VAL A 106 4.86 -5.59 -9.43
C VAL A 106 6.26 -5.94 -9.93
N PHE A 107 7.15 -4.96 -10.07
CA PHE A 107 8.54 -5.20 -10.50
C PHE A 107 9.30 -6.13 -9.54
N VAL A 108 9.13 -5.93 -8.23
CA VAL A 108 9.72 -6.81 -7.20
C VAL A 108 9.15 -8.22 -7.29
N CYS A 109 7.83 -8.39 -7.40
CA CYS A 109 7.22 -9.72 -7.53
C CYS A 109 7.67 -10.49 -8.77
N LEU A 110 7.98 -9.82 -9.89
CA LEU A 110 8.46 -10.47 -11.10
C LEU A 110 9.95 -10.85 -11.04
N ASN A 111 10.78 -10.09 -10.31
CA ASN A 111 12.23 -10.34 -10.22
C ASN A 111 12.65 -11.23 -9.05
N VAL A 112 11.83 -11.32 -7.99
CA VAL A 112 12.08 -12.19 -6.83
C VAL A 112 12.21 -13.68 -7.18
N PRO A 113 11.31 -14.31 -7.98
CA PRO A 113 11.43 -15.74 -8.29
C PRO A 113 12.73 -16.07 -9.05
N ASN A 114 13.20 -15.18 -9.93
CA ASN A 114 14.47 -15.33 -10.65
C ASN A 114 15.71 -15.18 -9.76
N ARG A 115 15.60 -14.44 -8.64
CA ARG A 115 16.71 -14.23 -7.71
C ARG A 115 16.80 -15.34 -6.66
N LEU A 116 15.68 -15.97 -6.31
CA LEU A 116 15.62 -17.13 -5.41
C LEU A 116 16.17 -18.41 -6.07
N SER A 117 15.89 -18.63 -7.35
CA SER A 117 16.48 -19.76 -8.10
C SER A 117 18.01 -19.67 -8.20
N SER A 118 18.55 -18.45 -8.36
CA SER A 118 20.00 -18.20 -8.36
C SER A 118 20.68 -18.43 -7.00
N LEU A 119 19.97 -18.26 -5.88
CA LEU A 119 20.53 -18.49 -4.54
C LEU A 119 20.42 -19.96 -4.12
N TYR A 120 19.32 -20.63 -4.48
CA TYR A 120 19.19 -22.09 -4.27
C TYR A 120 20.31 -22.87 -4.97
N GLN A 121 20.70 -22.45 -6.19
CA GLN A 121 21.77 -23.10 -6.94
C GLN A 121 23.19 -22.70 -6.51
N SER A 122 23.32 -21.70 -5.63
CA SER A 122 24.61 -21.31 -5.03
C SER A 122 24.88 -22.02 -3.69
N GLU A 123 23.86 -22.66 -3.11
CA GLU A 123 23.95 -23.41 -1.84
C GLU A 123 23.97 -24.93 -2.05
N SER A 124 23.78 -25.42 -3.30
CA SER A 124 23.85 -26.83 -3.70
C SER A 124 25.16 -27.23 -4.38
#